data_AF-A0A519GU01-F1
#
_entry.id   AF-A0A519GU01-F1
#
_cell.length_a   1.000
_cell.length_b   1.000
_cell.length_c   1.000
_cell.angle_alpha   90.00
_cell.angle_beta   90.00
_cell.angle_gamma   90.00
#
_symmetry.space_group_name_H-M   'P 1'
#
loop_
_entity.id
_entity.type
_entity.pdbx_description
1 polymer ?
#
loop_
_entity_poly.entity_id
_entity_poly.type
_entity_poly.pdbx_seq_one_letter_code
_entity_poly.pdbx_strand_id
1 'polypeptide(L)'
;RGCRDIRKHVAWYFKGYPVGGETRAMLATASSLTEIDDILATLDLDAPYPGLAAEGQRGRAGTPKRPALPDRWLESRELDAAETSAIADAELDHSGG
;
A
#
# COMPACT_ATOMS: atom_id res chain seq x y z
N ARG A 1 16.18 2.35 -8.34
CA ARG A 1 14.82 2.07 -8.91
C ARG A 1 13.72 2.37 -7.88
N GLY A 2 13.84 1.90 -6.64
CA GLY A 2 12.84 2.09 -5.57
C GLY A 2 12.40 3.54 -5.29
N CYS A 3 13.31 4.51 -5.16
CA CYS A 3 12.93 5.90 -4.87
C CYS A 3 12.03 6.49 -5.96
N ARG A 4 12.30 6.23 -7.24
CA ARG A 4 11.41 6.70 -8.31
C ARG A 4 10.01 6.09 -8.22
N ASP A 5 9.92 4.81 -7.85
CA ASP A 5 8.66 4.09 -7.79
C ASP A 5 7.79 4.54 -6.59
N ILE A 6 8.40 5.01 -5.50
CA ILE A 6 7.67 5.54 -4.32
C ILE A 6 6.96 6.86 -4.62
N ARG A 7 7.49 7.69 -5.52
CA ARG A 7 7.00 9.07 -5.77
C ARG A 7 5.52 9.11 -6.14
N LYS A 8 5.03 8.11 -6.90
CA LYS A 8 3.62 8.01 -7.30
C LYS A 8 2.66 7.72 -6.13
N HIS A 9 3.19 7.32 -4.97
CA HIS A 9 2.41 6.97 -3.79
C HIS A 9 2.42 8.06 -2.70
N VAL A 10 3.25 9.10 -2.81
CA VAL A 10 3.38 10.16 -1.78
C VAL A 10 2.04 10.82 -1.45
N ALA A 11 1.29 11.24 -2.48
CA ALA A 11 -0.03 11.85 -2.27
C ALA A 11 -1.02 10.88 -1.61
N TRP A 12 -0.88 9.58 -1.89
CA TRP A 12 -1.74 8.55 -1.32
C TRP A 12 -1.42 8.29 0.15
N TYR A 13 -0.17 8.27 0.58
CA TYR A 13 0.17 8.06 1.99
C TYR A 13 -0.23 9.23 2.88
N PHE A 14 -0.05 10.47 2.39
CA PHE A 14 -0.27 11.67 3.20
C PHE A 14 -1.66 12.29 3.05
N LYS A 15 -2.57 11.70 2.27
CA LYS A 15 -3.94 12.21 2.18
C LYS A 15 -4.60 12.18 3.57
N GLY A 16 -5.08 13.35 3.99
CA GLY A 16 -5.68 13.59 5.30
C GLY A 16 -4.72 14.13 6.35
N TYR A 17 -3.41 13.93 6.18
CA TYR A 17 -2.40 14.37 7.15
C TYR A 17 -1.98 15.84 6.93
N PRO A 18 -1.65 16.58 8.01
CA PRO A 18 -1.27 17.99 7.95
C PRO A 18 0.20 18.19 7.51
N VAL A 19 0.60 17.57 6.40
CA VAL A 19 2.01 17.47 5.97
C VAL A 19 2.47 18.66 5.13
N GLY A 20 1.54 19.50 4.67
CA GLY A 20 1.83 20.62 3.77
C GLY A 20 2.08 20.21 2.31
N GLY A 21 1.92 21.18 1.39
CA GLY A 21 2.13 20.97 -0.04
C GLY A 21 3.60 20.85 -0.43
N GLU A 22 4.46 21.61 0.24
CA GLU A 22 5.90 21.67 -0.01
C GLU A 22 6.59 20.34 0.29
N THR A 23 6.39 19.78 1.49
CA THR A 23 6.94 18.47 1.87
C THR A 23 6.49 17.35 0.91
N ARG A 24 5.22 17.39 0.47
CA ARG A 24 4.72 16.46 -0.55
C ARG A 24 5.40 16.65 -1.90
N ALA A 25 5.67 17.89 -2.31
CA ALA A 25 6.38 18.17 -3.56
C ALA A 25 7.83 17.65 -3.50
N MET A 26 8.54 17.87 -2.39
CA MET A 26 9.90 17.38 -2.19
C MET A 26 9.96 15.85 -2.27
N LEU A 27 9.07 15.15 -1.55
CA LEU A 27 8.99 13.68 -1.57
C LEU A 27 8.58 13.15 -2.96
N ALA A 28 7.76 13.88 -3.71
CA ALA A 28 7.37 13.51 -5.06
C ALA A 28 8.51 13.67 -6.09
N THR A 29 9.64 14.29 -5.71
CA THR A 29 10.83 14.44 -6.55
C THR A 29 12.05 13.67 -6.06
N ALA A 30 12.08 13.23 -4.80
CA ALA A 30 13.22 12.60 -4.13
C ALA A 30 13.86 11.44 -4.94
N SER A 31 15.18 11.40 -4.92
CA SER A 31 16.01 10.53 -5.75
C SER A 31 16.80 9.48 -4.96
N SER A 32 16.93 9.66 -3.64
CA SER A 32 17.64 8.77 -2.72
C SER A 32 16.81 8.47 -1.46
N LEU A 33 17.21 7.44 -0.70
CA LEU A 33 16.60 7.15 0.60
C LEU A 33 16.99 8.20 1.64
N THR A 34 18.24 8.68 1.62
CA THR A 34 18.70 9.76 2.50
C THR A 34 17.88 11.04 2.34
N GLU A 35 17.60 11.45 1.09
CA GLU A 35 16.71 12.61 0.86
C GLU A 35 15.30 12.39 1.44
N ILE A 36 14.76 11.18 1.32
CA ILE A 36 13.46 10.85 1.90
C ILE A 36 13.53 10.94 3.42
N ASP A 37 14.55 10.36 4.05
CA ASP A 37 14.74 10.39 5.50
C ASP A 37 14.90 11.82 6.02
N ASP A 38 15.71 12.65 5.34
CA ASP A 38 15.92 14.05 5.69
C ASP A 38 14.59 14.83 5.63
N ILE A 39 13.76 14.59 4.61
CA ILE A 39 12.45 15.24 4.49
C ILE A 39 11.50 14.73 5.58
N LEU A 40 11.44 13.43 5.82
CA LEU A 40 10.57 12.83 6.85
C LEU A 40 10.94 13.30 8.25
N ALA A 41 12.23 13.56 8.52
CA ALA A 41 12.70 14.11 9.79
C ALA A 41 12.18 15.52 10.09
N THR A 42 11.68 16.25 9.08
CA THR A 42 11.08 17.59 9.26
C THR A 42 9.61 17.55 9.68
N LEU A 43 8.98 16.37 9.70
CA LEU A 43 7.57 16.22 10.04
C LEU A 43 7.33 16.43 11.54
N ASP A 44 6.18 17.01 11.85
CA ASP A 44 5.65 17.00 13.21
C ASP A 44 5.14 15.58 13.54
N LEU A 45 5.94 14.86 14.34
CA LEU A 45 5.64 13.48 14.76
C LEU A 45 4.65 13.41 15.93
N ASP A 46 4.35 14.54 16.57
CA ASP A 46 3.38 14.65 17.66
C ASP A 46 1.97 15.00 17.15
N ALA A 47 1.83 15.24 15.84
CA ALA A 47 0.56 15.53 15.21
C ALA A 47 -0.46 14.40 15.47
N PRO A 48 -1.67 14.70 15.94
CA PRO A 48 -2.67 13.69 16.23
C PRO A 48 -3.17 13.03 14.94
N TYR A 49 -3.73 11.84 15.09
CA TYR A 49 -4.38 11.14 13.97
C TYR A 49 -5.49 12.01 13.34
N PRO A 50 -5.50 12.25 12.02
CA PRO A 50 -6.45 13.17 11.37
C PRO A 50 -7.92 12.68 11.33
N GLY A 51 -8.20 11.47 11.82
CA GLY A 51 -9.55 10.89 11.84
C GLY A 51 -10.13 10.74 10.43
N LEU A 52 -11.38 11.18 10.24
CA LEU A 52 -12.14 11.01 8.99
C LEU A 52 -11.40 11.51 7.73
N ALA A 53 -10.53 12.52 7.86
CA ALA A 53 -9.73 13.04 6.75
C ALA A 53 -8.75 11.99 6.20
N ALA A 54 -8.26 11.09 7.05
CA ALA A 54 -7.38 9.98 6.68
C ALA A 54 -8.15 8.69 6.30
N GLU A 55 -9.41 8.53 6.74
CA GLU A 55 -10.25 7.36 6.45
C GLU A 55 -10.92 7.39 5.08
N GLY A 56 -10.88 8.53 4.39
CA GLY A 56 -11.55 8.71 3.10
C GLY A 56 -11.06 7.72 2.03
N GLN A 57 -11.96 7.35 1.12
CA GLN A 57 -11.72 6.35 0.08
C GLN A 57 -10.35 6.51 -0.63
N ARG A 58 -9.62 5.39 -0.69
CA ARG A 58 -8.27 5.30 -1.27
C ARG A 58 -8.31 4.35 -2.47
N GLY A 59 -8.51 4.89 -3.67
CA GLY A 59 -8.59 4.10 -4.91
C GLY A 59 -9.89 4.35 -5.69
N ARG A 60 -10.17 3.50 -6.69
CA ARG A 60 -11.37 3.63 -7.53
C ARG A 60 -12.64 3.52 -6.70
N ALA A 61 -13.59 4.42 -6.95
CA ALA A 61 -14.93 4.32 -6.39
C ALA A 61 -15.67 3.20 -7.11
N GLY A 62 -16.17 2.23 -6.33
CA GLY A 62 -16.86 1.06 -6.84
C GLY A 62 -17.25 0.13 -5.69
N THR A 63 -18.10 -0.85 -6.00
CA THR A 63 -18.49 -1.88 -5.03
C THR A 63 -17.29 -2.75 -4.66
N PRO A 64 -17.06 -3.04 -3.36
CA PRO A 64 -16.05 -3.98 -2.95
C PRO A 64 -16.20 -5.30 -3.72
N LYS A 65 -15.12 -5.76 -4.36
CA LYS A 65 -15.12 -7.11 -4.93
C LYS A 65 -15.07 -8.11 -3.77
N ARG A 66 -15.90 -9.16 -3.82
CA ARG A 66 -15.74 -10.29 -2.92
C ARG A 66 -14.46 -11.03 -3.33
N PRO A 67 -13.43 -11.14 -2.45
CA PRO A 67 -12.24 -11.90 -2.78
C PRO A 67 -12.63 -13.37 -2.96
N ALA A 68 -12.09 -14.01 -3.99
CA ALA A 68 -12.07 -15.46 -4.06
C ALA A 68 -10.96 -15.93 -3.12
N LEU A 69 -11.29 -16.81 -2.18
CA LEU A 69 -10.33 -17.45 -1.31
C LEU A 69 -10.17 -18.91 -1.77
N PRO A 70 -9.00 -19.54 -1.56
CA PRO A 70 -8.89 -20.98 -1.65
C PRO A 70 -9.94 -21.69 -0.79
N ASP A 71 -10.29 -22.92 -1.16
CA ASP A 71 -11.22 -23.73 -0.37
C ASP A 71 -10.74 -23.77 1.09
N ARG A 72 -11.68 -23.61 2.03
CA ARG A 72 -11.43 -23.69 3.49
C ARG A 72 -10.38 -22.73 4.09
N TRP A 73 -9.92 -21.71 3.36
CA TRP A 73 -8.93 -20.73 3.86
C TRP A 73 -9.32 -20.00 5.16
N LEU A 74 -10.61 -19.78 5.41
CA LEU A 74 -11.06 -19.16 6.66
C LEU A 74 -11.08 -20.12 7.85
N GLU A 75 -11.03 -21.43 7.59
CA GLU A 75 -10.97 -22.49 8.60
C GLU A 75 -9.53 -22.75 9.04
N SER A 76 -8.59 -22.77 8.09
CA SER A 76 -7.16 -22.97 8.32
C SER A 76 -6.35 -21.93 7.56
N ARG A 77 -5.38 -21.32 8.26
CA ARG A 77 -4.37 -20.43 7.65
C ARG A 77 -3.08 -21.18 7.28
N GLU A 78 -3.08 -22.49 7.46
CA GLU A 78 -1.99 -23.39 7.09
C GLU A 78 -2.39 -24.18 5.85
N LEU A 79 -1.44 -24.37 4.95
CA LEU A 79 -1.59 -25.19 3.76
C LEU A 79 -1.01 -26.57 4.03
N ASP A 80 -1.78 -27.61 3.73
CA ASP A 80 -1.24 -28.95 3.64
C ASP A 80 -0.46 -29.13 2.32
N ALA A 81 0.20 -30.29 2.17
CA ALA A 81 1.02 -30.57 1.01
C ALA A 81 0.22 -30.61 -0.30
N ALA A 82 -1.06 -31.03 -0.26
CA ALA A 82 -1.93 -31.09 -1.43
C ALA A 82 -2.40 -29.69 -1.85
N GLU A 83 -2.79 -28.87 -0.88
CA GLU A 83 -3.16 -27.46 -1.08
C GLU A 83 -1.98 -26.65 -1.62
N THR A 84 -0.78 -26.89 -1.09
CA THR A 84 0.46 -26.27 -1.58
C THR A 84 0.73 -26.64 -3.04
N SER A 85 0.58 -27.92 -3.41
CA SER A 85 0.76 -28.38 -4.79
C SER A 85 -0.27 -27.76 -5.72
N ALA A 86 -1.55 -27.70 -5.32
CA ALA A 86 -2.61 -27.12 -6.13
C ALA A 86 -2.42 -25.61 -6.40
N ILE A 87 -1.93 -24.85 -5.41
CA ILE A 87 -1.58 -23.45 -5.59
C ILE A 87 -0.38 -23.31 -6.53
N ALA A 88 0.67 -24.13 -6.35
CA ALA A 88 1.83 -24.11 -7.23
C ALA A 88 1.48 -24.42 -8.69
N ASP A 89 0.54 -25.36 -8.92
CA ASP A 89 0.03 -25.68 -10.24
C ASP A 89 -0.80 -24.52 -10.84
N ALA A 90 -1.53 -23.76 -10.00
CA ALA A 90 -2.32 -22.61 -10.42
C ALA A 90 -1.48 -21.35 -10.76
N GLU A 91 -0.25 -21.26 -10.25
CA GLU A 91 0.71 -20.21 -10.61
C GLU A 91 1.33 -20.43 -12.01
N LEU A 92 1.12 -21.61 -12.61
CA LEU A 92 1.57 -21.94 -13.95
C LEU A 92 0.40 -21.82 -14.94
N ASP A 93 0.58 -20.93 -15.91
CA ASP A 93 -0.26 -20.72 -17.10
C ASP A 93 -1.66 -20.09 -16.89
N HIS A 94 -1.68 -18.75 -17.01
CA HIS A 94 -2.74 -17.94 -17.64
C HIS A 94 -3.89 -17.37 -16.78
N SER A 95 -3.89 -17.50 -15.45
CA SER A 95 -4.95 -16.89 -14.62
C SER A 95 -4.52 -15.53 -14.01
N GLY A 96 -4.23 -14.56 -14.87
CA GLY A 96 -4.05 -13.15 -14.47
C GLY A 96 -5.38 -12.40 -14.55
N GLY A 97 -6.11 -12.34 -13.44
CA GLY A 97 -7.25 -11.42 -13.26
C GLY A 97 -6.83 -10.00 -12.88
#